data_AF-A0A0R2B4L5-F1
#
_entry.id   AF-A0A0R2B4L5-F1
#
_cell.length_a   1.000
_cell.length_b   1.000
_cell.length_c   1.000
_cell.angle_alpha   90.00
_cell.angle_beta   90.00
_cell.angle_gamma   90.00
#
_symmetry.space_group_name_H-M   'P 1'
#
loop_
_entity.id
_entity.type
_entity.pdbx_description
1 polymer ?
#
loop_
_entity_poly.entity_id
_entity_poly.type
_entity_poly.pdbx_seq_one_letter_code
_entity_poly.pdbx_strand_id
1 'polypeptide(L)'
;MRLLISDVAELQDETRLAETRLFMRQPGYRVQNGDSKHLILDNGHSLFTVTVPVLFKRYDRDHFLSVHFDGQSISLPYMKKTRPY
;
A
#
# COMPACT_ATOMS: atom_id res chain seq x y z
N MET A 1 8.65 -6.60 -6.84
CA MET A 1 7.25 -6.99 -7.18
C MET A 1 6.42 -5.74 -7.41
N ARG A 2 5.36 -5.77 -8.24
CA ARG A 2 4.48 -4.61 -8.51
C ARG A 2 3.02 -5.00 -8.27
N LEU A 3 2.23 -4.05 -7.79
CA LEU A 3 0.79 -4.20 -7.58
C LEU A 3 0.11 -2.92 -8.07
N LEU A 4 -0.78 -3.04 -9.05
CA LEU A 4 -1.59 -1.93 -9.56
C LEU A 4 -2.99 -2.07 -8.96
N ILE A 5 -3.50 -0.96 -8.42
CA ILE A 5 -4.91 -0.83 -8.04
C ILE A 5 -5.48 0.30 -8.88
N SER A 6 -6.35 -0.07 -9.82
CA SER A 6 -6.96 0.89 -10.76
C SER A 6 -8.19 1.53 -10.16
N ASP A 7 -8.93 0.76 -9.36
CA ASP A 7 -10.15 1.19 -8.69
C ASP A 7 -10.19 0.70 -7.24
N VAL A 8 -10.78 1.50 -6.35
CA VAL A 8 -11.02 1.12 -4.94
C VAL A 8 -12.02 -0.03 -4.83
N ALA A 9 -12.92 -0.18 -5.79
CA ALA A 9 -13.83 -1.31 -5.89
C ALA A 9 -13.10 -2.66 -6.00
N GLU A 10 -11.87 -2.70 -6.52
CA GLU A 10 -11.07 -3.93 -6.56
C GLU A 10 -10.83 -4.51 -5.15
N LEU A 11 -10.80 -3.68 -4.12
CA LEU A 11 -10.61 -4.12 -2.74
C LEU A 11 -11.89 -4.67 -2.09
N GLN A 12 -13.03 -4.62 -2.79
CA GLN A 12 -14.24 -5.34 -2.39
C GLN A 12 -14.19 -6.83 -2.79
N ASP A 13 -13.36 -7.19 -3.77
CA ASP A 13 -13.08 -8.58 -4.11
C ASP A 13 -12.13 -9.19 -3.06
N GLU A 14 -12.58 -10.25 -2.39
CA GLU A 14 -11.80 -10.88 -1.32
C GLU A 14 -10.44 -11.40 -1.78
N THR A 15 -10.33 -11.86 -3.03
CA THR A 15 -9.09 -12.37 -3.62
C THR A 15 -8.11 -11.22 -3.83
N ARG A 16 -8.56 -10.11 -4.40
CA ARG A 16 -7.72 -8.93 -4.63
C ARG A 16 -7.33 -8.25 -3.32
N LEU A 17 -8.23 -8.22 -2.34
CA LEU A 17 -7.93 -7.75 -1.00
C LEU A 17 -6.88 -8.62 -0.31
N ALA A 18 -6.98 -9.95 -0.42
CA ALA A 18 -6.01 -10.87 0.14
C ALA A 18 -4.62 -10.71 -0.52
N GLU A 19 -4.58 -10.61 -1.85
CA GLU A 19 -3.35 -10.33 -2.60
C GLU A 19 -2.71 -9.01 -2.16
N THR A 20 -3.51 -7.93 -2.08
CA THR A 20 -3.04 -6.61 -1.67
C THR A 20 -2.52 -6.64 -0.23
N ARG A 21 -3.24 -7.27 0.70
CA ARG A 21 -2.79 -7.42 2.10
C ARG A 21 -1.49 -8.20 2.18
N LEU A 22 -1.34 -9.29 1.41
CA LEU A 22 -0.12 -10.09 1.39
C LEU A 22 1.07 -9.28 0.84
N PHE A 23 0.84 -8.50 -0.22
CA PHE A 23 1.84 -7.61 -0.78
C PHE A 23 2.33 -6.56 0.23
N MET A 24 1.39 -5.95 0.98
CA MET A 24 1.63 -4.85 1.92
C MET A 24 2.11 -5.29 3.31
N ARG A 25 1.89 -6.56 3.66
CA ARG A 25 2.37 -7.15 4.92
C ARG A 25 3.89 -7.09 5.08
N GLN A 26 4.62 -7.24 3.98
CA GLN A 26 6.09 -7.22 4.00
C GLN A 26 6.67 -5.83 4.25
N PRO A 27 6.23 -4.75 3.56
CA PRO A 27 6.66 -3.39 3.90
C PRO A 27 6.08 -2.89 5.23
N GLY A 28 5.10 -3.59 5.81
CA GLY A 28 4.51 -3.26 7.12
C GLY A 28 3.36 -2.26 7.05
N TYR A 29 2.71 -2.15 5.89
CA TYR A 29 1.57 -1.28 5.68
C TYR A 29 0.27 -2.10 5.60
N ARG A 30 -0.83 -1.48 5.99
CA ARG A 30 -2.20 -1.98 5.81
C ARG A 30 -2.89 -1.06 4.81
N VAL A 31 -3.57 -1.65 3.84
CA VAL A 31 -4.41 -0.90 2.90
C VAL A 31 -5.85 -0.98 3.40
N GLN A 32 -6.51 0.16 3.42
CA GLN A 32 -7.93 0.30 3.72
C GLN A 32 -8.60 1.14 2.63
N ASN A 33 -9.89 0.89 2.41
CA ASN A 33 -10.71 1.75 1.57
C ASN A 33 -10.98 3.05 2.33
N GLY A 34 -10.58 4.18 1.74
CA GLY A 34 -10.93 5.51 2.27
C GLY A 34 -12.26 5.98 1.71
N ASP A 35 -12.28 6.23 0.40
CA ASP A 35 -13.46 6.66 -0.35
C ASP A 35 -13.36 6.12 -1.79
N SER A 36 -14.36 6.37 -2.62
CA SER A 36 -14.51 5.99 -4.02
C SER A 36 -13.26 6.19 -4.89
N LYS A 37 -12.39 7.14 -4.54
CA LYS A 37 -11.17 7.48 -5.29
C LYS A 37 -9.88 7.42 -4.46
N HIS A 38 -9.98 7.07 -3.18
CA HIS A 38 -8.86 7.19 -2.25
C HIS A 38 -8.64 5.90 -1.47
N LEU A 39 -7.38 5.48 -1.40
CA LEU A 39 -6.90 4.41 -0.54
C LEU A 39 -6.12 4.98 0.63
N ILE A 40 -6.27 4.35 1.78
CA ILE A 40 -5.54 4.70 2.98
C ILE A 40 -4.49 3.64 3.25
N LEU A 41 -3.24 4.06 3.34
CA LEU A 41 -2.11 3.26 3.79
C LEU A 41 -1.84 3.60 5.24
N ASP A 42 -2.00 2.62 6.11
CA ASP A 42 -1.76 2.73 7.55
C ASP A 42 -0.56 1.86 7.95
N ASN A 43 0.37 2.42 8.71
CA ASN A 43 1.47 1.65 9.32
C ASN A 43 1.43 1.63 10.86
N GLY A 44 0.33 2.07 11.47
CA GLY A 44 0.16 2.19 12.92
C GLY A 44 0.78 3.45 13.54
N HIS A 45 1.65 4.16 12.80
CA HIS A 45 2.30 5.41 13.24
C HIS A 45 1.90 6.61 12.37
N SER A 46 1.48 6.37 11.13
CA SER A 46 1.18 7.37 10.13
C SER A 46 0.14 6.83 9.15
N LEU A 47 -0.72 7.73 8.69
CA LEU A 47 -1.73 7.47 7.68
C LEU A 47 -1.35 8.23 6.40
N PHE A 48 -1.32 7.53 5.27
CA PHE A 48 -1.09 8.13 3.96
C PHE A 48 -2.31 7.88 3.08
N THR A 49 -2.91 8.94 2.56
CA THR A 49 -4.00 8.84 1.60
C THR A 49 -3.42 8.94 0.19
N VAL A 50 -3.77 7.99 -0.67
CA VAL A 50 -3.33 7.94 -2.07
C VAL A 50 -4.52 7.81 -2.99
N THR A 51 -4.49 8.50 -4.13
CA THR A 51 -5.59 8.52 -5.10
C THR A 51 -5.42 7.38 -6.11
N VAL A 52 -6.50 6.67 -6.47
CA VAL A 52 -6.45 5.68 -7.56
C VAL A 52 -6.53 6.37 -8.94
N PRO A 53 -5.90 5.83 -10.00
CA PRO A 53 -5.12 4.60 -10.03
C PRO A 53 -3.74 4.76 -9.35
N VAL A 54 -3.34 3.73 -8.59
CA VAL A 54 -2.07 3.71 -7.86
C VAL A 54 -1.26 2.47 -8.18
N LEU A 55 0.02 2.67 -8.48
CA LEU A 55 1.00 1.61 -8.68
C LEU A 55 1.93 1.52 -7.47
N PHE A 56 1.88 0.39 -6.79
CA PHE A 56 2.81 0.02 -5.73
C PHE A 56 3.95 -0.81 -6.28
N LYS A 57 5.18 -0.45 -5.93
CA LYS A 57 6.38 -1.21 -6.30
C LYS A 57 7.27 -1.42 -5.10
N ARG A 58 7.51 -2.69 -4.78
CA ARG A 58 8.39 -3.10 -3.70
C ARG A 58 9.82 -3.27 -4.18
N TYR A 59 10.73 -2.67 -3.43
CA TYR A 59 12.17 -2.82 -3.57
C TYR A 59 12.71 -3.47 -2.30
N ASP A 60 12.81 -4.80 -2.32
CA ASP A 60 13.20 -5.59 -1.15
C ASP A 60 14.68 -5.41 -0.78
N ARG A 61 15.55 -5.10 -1.75
CA ARG A 61 16.98 -4.84 -1.51
C ARG A 61 17.19 -3.59 -0.66
N ASP A 62 16.51 -2.51 -1.04
CA ASP A 62 16.65 -1.18 -0.46
C ASP A 62 15.59 -0.91 0.64
N HIS A 63 14.71 -1.88 0.90
CA HIS A 63 13.66 -1.84 1.92
C HIS A 63 12.75 -0.60 1.83
N PHE A 64 12.25 -0.30 0.63
CA PHE A 64 11.25 0.75 0.44
C PHE A 64 10.12 0.34 -0.53
N LEU A 65 8.96 0.96 -0.31
CA LEU A 65 7.76 0.85 -1.11
C LEU A 65 7.59 2.14 -1.90
N SER A 66 7.75 2.07 -3.21
CA SER A 66 7.40 3.18 -4.09
C SER A 66 5.90 3.14 -4.37
N VAL A 67 5.24 4.28 -4.21
CA VAL A 67 3.83 4.47 -4.48
C VAL A 67 3.70 5.55 -5.53
N HIS A 68 3.15 5.20 -6.69
CA HIS A 68 2.94 6.12 -7.80
C HIS A 68 1.45 6.34 -8.01
N PHE A 69 0.97 7.57 -7.87
CA PHE A 69 -0.43 7.93 -8.04
C PHE A 69 -0.53 9.35 -8.57
N ASP A 70 -1.51 9.63 -9.43
CA ASP A 70 -1.79 10.99 -9.95
C ASP A 70 -0.54 11.72 -10.48
N GLY A 71 0.34 11.00 -11.17
CA GLY A 71 1.62 11.51 -11.69
C GLY A 71 2.70 11.78 -10.62
N GLN A 72 2.38 11.63 -9.33
CA GLN A 72 3.31 11.76 -8.22
C GLN A 72 3.91 10.41 -7.84
N SER A 73 5.13 10.44 -7.32
CA SER A 73 5.81 9.25 -6.78
C SER A 73 6.34 9.55 -5.40
N ILE A 74 5.92 8.75 -4.42
CA ILE A 74 6.45 8.80 -3.06
C ILE A 74 7.20 7.50 -2.76
N SER A 75 8.23 7.59 -1.93
CA SER A 75 8.97 6.43 -1.44
C SER A 75 8.72 6.31 0.06
N LEU A 76 8.08 5.22 0.46
CA LEU A 76 7.76 4.90 1.84
C LEU A 76 8.77 3.88 2.36
N PRO A 77 9.47 4.15 3.47
CA PRO A 77 10.41 3.20 4.04
C PRO A 77 9.67 1.98 4.59
N TYR A 78 10.27 0.79 4.54
CA TYR A 78 9.68 -0.36 5.21
C TYR A 78 9.64 -0.10 6.72
N MET A 79 8.48 -0.36 7.32
CA MET A 79 8.37 -0.33 8.76
C MET A 79 9.11 -1.52 9.33
N LYS A 80 10.20 -1.26 10.07
CA LYS A 80 10.79 -2.27 10.92
C LYS A 80 9.68 -2.75 11.84
N LYS A 81 9.32 -4.03 11.77
CA LYS A 81 8.46 -4.65 12.77
C LYS A 81 9.13 -4.43 14.13
N THR A 82 8.70 -3.42 14.86
CA THR A 82 8.96 -3.29 16.29
C THR A 82 8.37 -4.56 16.87
N ARG A 83 9.24 -5.53 17.19
CA ARG A 83 8.83 -6.73 17.90
C ARG A 83 8.20 -6.24 19.21
N PRO A 84 6.95 -6.61 19.54
CA PRO A 84 6.48 -6.41 20.89
C PRO A 84 7.42 -7.22 21.79
N TYR A 85 8.08 -6.52 22.72
CA TYR A 85 8.84 -7.13 23.82
C TYR A 85 7.88 -7.84 24.77
#